data_AF-A0A182ESF5-F1
#
_entry.id   AF-A0A182ESF5-F1
#
_cell.length_a   1.000
_cell.length_b   1.000
_cell.length_c   1.000
_cell.angle_alpha   90.00
_cell.angle_beta   90.00
_cell.angle_gamma   90.00
#
_symmetry.space_group_name_H-M   'P 1'
#
loop_
_entity.id
_entity.type
_entity.pdbx_description
1 polymer ?
#
loop_
_entity_poly.entity_id
_entity_poly.type
_entity_poly.pdbx_seq_one_letter_code
_entity_poly.pdbx_strand_id
1 'polypeptide(L)' 'MHLLILFIAIVRLVENQKIPKHRSVGIIGAGTTGVSSALALLERDQTLNITIFHDVPFEKSSSYGPAGLFRVDTFQN' A
#
# COMPACT_ATOMS: atom_id res chain seq x y z
N MET A 1 8.44 -40.28 -24.62
CA MET A 1 9.17 -39.00 -24.54
C MET A 1 8.23 -37.79 -24.50
N HIS A 2 7.27 -37.65 -25.42
CA HIS A 2 6.32 -36.52 -25.43
C HIS A 2 5.46 -36.37 -24.16
N LEU A 3 4.97 -37.47 -23.58
CA LEU A 3 4.13 -37.42 -22.37
C LEU A 3 4.91 -36.94 -21.13
N LEU A 4 6.21 -37.30 -21.03
CA LEU A 4 7.09 -36.87 -19.96
C LEU A 4 7.39 -35.37 -20.06
N ILE A 5 7.62 -34.88 -21.28
CA ILE A 5 7.83 -33.45 -21.55
C ILE A 5 6.58 -32.64 -21.18
N LEU A 6 5.39 -33.16 -21.53
CA LEU A 6 4.12 -32.52 -21.16
C LEU A 6 3.93 -32.47 -19.65
N PHE A 7 4.23 -33.57 -18.95
CA PHE A 7 4.14 -33.62 -17.49
C PHE A 7 5.07 -32.61 -16.82
N ILE A 8 6.33 -32.52 -17.28
CA ILE A 8 7.30 -31.52 -16.78
C ILE A 8 6.82 -30.10 -17.07
N ALA A 9 6.27 -29.83 -18.27
CA ALA A 9 5.73 -28.53 -18.62
C ALA A 9 4.55 -28.11 -17.73
N ILE A 10 3.65 -29.04 -17.40
CA ILE A 10 2.53 -28.79 -16.49
C ILE A 10 3.03 -28.52 -15.07
N VAL A 11 3.95 -29.35 -14.55
CA VAL A 11 4.53 -29.14 -13.21
C VAL A 11 5.20 -27.78 -13.12
N ARG A 12 5.97 -27.37 -14.15
CA ARG A 12 6.60 -26.05 -14.21
C ARG A 12 5.59 -24.91 -14.32
N LEU A 13 4.49 -25.11 -15.04
CA LEU A 13 3.42 -24.12 -15.14
C LEU A 13 2.73 -23.91 -13.79
N VAL A 14 2.48 -24.99 -13.04
CA VAL A 14 1.87 -24.96 -11.71
C VAL A 14 2.82 -24.34 -10.68
N GLU A 15 4.11 -24.70 -10.68
CA GLU A 15 5.11 -24.10 -9.79
C GLU A 15 5.31 -22.60 -10.06
N ASN A 16 5.18 -22.17 -11.32
CA ASN A 16 5.36 -20.76 -11.69
C ASN A 16 4.11 -19.90 -11.42
N GLN A 17 3.01 -20.48 -10.94
CA GLN A 17 1.89 -19.73 -10.39
C GLN A 17 2.31 -19.17 -9.02
N LYS A 18 2.92 -17.99 -9.00
CA LYS A 18 2.96 -17.17 -7.78
C LYS A 18 1.53 -16.81 -7.42
N ILE A 19 0.94 -17.55 -6.47
CA ILE A 19 -0.33 -17.15 -5.86
C ILE A 19 -0.11 -15.72 -5.33
N PRO A 20 -0.88 -14.72 -5.79
CA PRO A 20 -0.69 -13.35 -5.36
C PRO A 20 -0.94 -13.30 -3.85
N LYS A 21 0.15 -13.14 -3.09
CA LYS A 21 0.08 -13.02 -1.64
C LYS A 21 -0.58 -11.70 -1.31
N HIS A 22 -1.88 -11.73 -1.01
CA HIS A 22 -2.58 -10.59 -0.43
C HIS A 22 -1.86 -10.20 0.85
N ARG A 23 -1.27 -9.00 0.84
CA ARG A 23 -0.53 -8.46 1.98
C ARG A 23 -1.39 -7.42 2.66
N SER A 24 -1.75 -7.68 3.90
CA SER A 24 -2.47 -6.74 4.75
C SER A 24 -1.51 -5.73 5.36
N VAL A 25 -1.88 -4.45 5.34
CA VAL A 25 -1.11 -3.35 5.92
C VAL A 25 -2.00 -2.56 6.86
N GLY A 26 -1.56 -2.41 8.12
CA GLY A 26 -2.19 -1.53 9.09
C GLY A 26 -1.48 -0.18 9.13
N ILE A 27 -2.24 0.91 9.07
CA ILE A 27 -1.74 2.28 9.24
C ILE A 27 -2.40 2.87 10.48
N ILE A 28 -1.60 3.44 11.38
CA ILE A 28 -2.09 4.08 12.61
C ILE A 28 -2.08 5.60 12.39
N GLY A 29 -3.26 6.21 12.51
CA GLY A 29 -3.48 7.65 12.34
C GLY A 29 -4.14 7.97 11.00
N ALA A 30 -5.36 8.54 11.04
CA ALA A 30 -6.09 9.00 9.86
C ALA A 30 -5.82 10.48 9.50
N GLY A 31 -4.68 11.01 9.91
CA GLY A 31 -4.23 12.35 9.50
C GLY A 31 -3.70 12.38 8.06
N THR A 32 -3.32 13.57 7.59
CA THR A 32 -2.78 13.80 6.24
C THR A 32 -1.64 12.85 5.90
N THR A 33 -0.70 12.63 6.82
CA THR A 33 0.44 11.71 6.62
C THR A 33 0.01 10.25 6.53
N GLY A 34 -0.94 9.81 7.35
CA GLY A 34 -1.38 8.41 7.35
C GLY A 34 -2.17 8.07 6.09
N VAL A 35 -3.09 8.94 5.69
CA VAL A 35 -3.89 8.77 4.47
C VAL A 35 -3.03 8.93 3.22
N SER A 36 -2.08 9.89 3.18
CA SER A 36 -1.16 10.01 2.03
C SER A 36 -0.22 8.82 1.90
N SER A 37 0.24 8.26 3.01
CA SER A 37 1.03 7.02 3.01
C SER A 37 0.21 5.83 2.50
N ALA A 38 -1.06 5.72 2.93
CA ALA A 38 -1.98 4.70 2.43
C ALA A 38 -2.15 4.79 0.91
N LEU A 39 -2.37 6.01 0.40
CA LEU A 39 -2.51 6.26 -1.03
C LEU A 39 -1.23 5.88 -1.80
N ALA A 40 -0.06 6.34 -1.35
CA ALA A 40 1.21 6.04 -2.00
C ALA A 40 1.52 4.53 -2.05
N LEU A 41 1.11 3.78 -1.02
CA LEU A 41 1.22 2.33 -1.00
C LEU A 41 0.29 1.67 -2.02
N LEU A 42 -0.97 2.11 -2.12
CA LEU A 42 -1.95 1.59 -3.09
C LEU A 42 -1.56 1.92 -4.54
N GLU A 43 -1.01 3.12 -4.78
CA GLU A 43 -0.51 3.51 -6.11
C GLU A 43 0.67 2.63 -6.55
N ARG A 44 1.49 2.17 -5.60
CA ARG A 44 2.63 1.29 -5.86
C ARG A 44 2.23 -0.18 -6.02
N ASP A 45 1.30 -0.67 -5.20
CA ASP A 45 0.84 -2.06 -5.20
C ASP A 45 -0.66 -2.12 -4.87
N GLN A 46 -1.49 -2.23 -5.91
CA GLN A 46 -2.94 -2.31 -5.79
C GLN A 46 -3.45 -3.62 -5.17
N THR A 47 -2.57 -4.61 -4.92
CA THR A 47 -2.94 -5.87 -4.27
C THR A 47 -2.87 -5.81 -2.74
N LEU A 48 -2.44 -4.66 -2.19
CA LEU A 48 -2.40 -4.44 -0.76
C LEU A 48 -3.80 -4.24 -0.19
N ASN A 49 -4.09 -4.91 0.93
CA ASN A 49 -5.29 -4.69 1.71
C ASN A 49 -4.96 -3.75 2.88
N ILE A 50 -5.30 -2.48 2.76
CA ILE A 50 -4.94 -1.44 3.74
C ILE A 50 -6.10 -1.18 4.71
N THR A 51 -5.80 -1.16 6.01
CA THR A 51 -6.71 -0.71 7.07
C THR A 51 -6.09 0.47 7.80
N ILE A 52 -6.84 1.56 7.94
CA ILE A 52 -6.43 2.75 8.70
C ILE A 52 -7.12 2.73 10.06
N PHE A 53 -6.35 2.72 11.13
CA PHE A 53 -6.82 2.79 12.51
C PHE A 53 -6.73 4.22 13.01
N HIS A 54 -7.76 4.68 13.70
CA HIS A 54 -7.80 6.00 14.33
C HIS A 54 -8.64 5.94 15.61
N ASP A 55 -8.28 6.77 16.59
CA ASP A 55 -8.90 6.84 17.92
C ASP A 55 -9.92 7.99 18.01
N VAL A 56 -9.78 9.02 17.17
CA VAL A 56 -10.68 10.17 17.07
C VAL A 56 -11.19 10.37 15.64
N PRO A 57 -12.36 11.01 15.45
CA PRO A 57 -12.80 11.42 14.11
C PRO A 57 -11.86 12.47 13.50
N PHE A 58 -11.83 12.57 12.16
CA PHE A 58 -10.85 13.39 11.43
C PHE A 58 -10.88 14.86 11.86
N GLU A 59 -12.05 15.42 12.16
CA GLU A 59 -12.26 16.81 12.57
C GLU A 59 -11.56 17.16 13.89
N LYS A 60 -11.25 16.15 14.71
CA LYS A 60 -10.50 16.29 15.97
C LYS A 60 -9.00 16.01 15.81
N SER A 61 -8.54 15.64 14.61
CA SER A 61 -7.12 15.42 14.33
C SER A 61 -6.39 16.75 14.14
N SER A 62 -5.07 16.73 14.36
CA SER A 62 -4.19 17.86 14.02
C SER A 62 -4.12 18.15 12.52
N SER A 63 -4.67 17.27 11.68
CA SER A 63 -4.73 17.44 10.23
C SER A 63 -5.95 18.21 9.75
N TYR A 64 -6.98 18.44 10.59
CA TYR A 64 -8.16 19.21 10.21
C TYR A 64 -7.95 20.74 10.35
N GLY A 65 -7.26 21.16 11.40
CA GLY A 65 -7.04 22.58 11.70
C GLY A 65 -6.06 23.38 10.80
N PRO A 66 -5.04 22.78 10.15
CA PRO A 66 -4.11 23.53 9.31
C PRO A 66 -4.79 24.20 8.11
N ALA A 67 -4.36 25.42 7.77
CA ALA A 67 -4.88 26.17 6.62
C ALA A 67 -4.50 25.59 5.24
N GLY A 68 -3.71 24.51 5.19
CA GLY A 68 -3.25 23.88 3.94
C GLY A 68 -2.19 24.68 3.18
N LEU A 69 -1.49 25.62 3.84
CA LEU A 69 -0.41 26.39 3.22
C LEU A 69 0.85 25.52 3.10
N PHE A 70 1.23 25.19 1.86
CA PHE A 70 2.51 24.57 1.55
C PHE A 70 3.58 25.65 1.40
N ARG A 71 4.33 25.88 2.48
CA ARG A 71 5.55 26.69 2.43
C ARG A 71 6.75 25.79 2.24
N VAL A 72 7.45 25.99 1.13
CA VAL A 72 8.78 25.42 0.92
C VAL A 72 9.76 26.51 1.31
N ASP A 73 10.23 26.47 2.55
CA ASP A 73 11.24 27.41 2.99
C ASP A 73 12.57 27.02 2.34
N THR A 74 13.14 27.91 1.54
CA THR A 74 14.51 27.77 1.03
C THR A 74 15.48 28.14 2.15
N PHE A 75 16.33 27.21 2.56
CA PHE A 75 17.48 27.55 3.39
C PHE A 75 18.45 28.39 2.56
N GLN A 76 18.38 29.71 2.66
CA GLN A 76 19.43 30.60 2.20
C GLN A 76 20.45 30.72 3.35
N ASN A 77 21.57 30.01 3.19
CA ASN A 77 22.77 30.17 4.03
C ASN A 77 23.48 31.48 3.70
#